data_AF-A0A7V2SZE4-F1
#
_entry.id   AF-A0A7V2SZE4-F1
#
_cell.length_a   1.000
_cell.length_b   1.000
_cell.length_c   1.000
_cell.angle_alpha   90.00
_cell.angle_beta   90.00
_cell.angle_gamma   90.00
#
_symmetry.space_group_name_H-M   'P 1'
#
loop_
_entity.id
_entity.type
_entity.pdbx_description
1 polymer ?
#
loop_
_entity_poly.entity_id
_entity_poly.type
_entity_poly.pdbx_seq_one_letter_code
_entity_poly.pdbx_strand_id
1 'polypeptide(L)'
;MFEIKGVTVTDVTPSSFSVVWYGSEQGLPTISVFQDPSGTNEITNDLEVETFSLIGGDETGNTTAWQHKRGAIYRAAYEMGNMKVTVRGVEPDTVYYFKVSVQSQNGTAIVAPQDGLFQVRTTKETRFVYDARLLRIDLNGTEPDAYLGWLATISSDECLYPLSAMGGDGVPDDGLIFNLANFYGLNGTSWTPTSSKVLALVLHGPNGQILMKDVSIDFTGEFRTSSFEEVQVTPVQGGVDSDGDGLSDSLEQTTCTDPNDPDTDHDGLNDGTEDANQNGTVDAGETDPCNWDTDGDGLSDGEEVGNYATNPLNRDTDGDGYDDFDEIDMGSNPNDLHSVPNYSGFLMDIDSDNDVDGVELDAFGMAYLKRAGEHGYRRRFDVDKNNVIDQFDLSILTTQFGLSLGETRYMSIADLDQDGDVDGLDLELVTKCMGTRAGDPQFLPECDVTHDGLVDSRDLSLFLKAFGGGL
;
A
#
# COMPACT_ATOMS: atom_id res chain seq x y z
N MET A 1 -7.18 16.24 12.75
CA MET A 1 -5.97 16.14 13.60
C MET A 1 -4.80 16.56 12.74
N PHE A 2 -3.76 17.22 13.27
CA PHE A 2 -2.60 17.52 12.44
C PHE A 2 -1.94 16.19 12.01
N GLU A 3 -1.58 16.06 10.74
CA GLU A 3 -1.20 14.78 10.12
C GLU A 3 -0.15 15.02 9.04
N ILE A 4 0.75 14.04 8.85
CA ILE A 4 1.75 14.00 7.77
C ILE A 4 1.25 12.98 6.75
N LYS A 5 1.14 13.39 5.48
CA LYS A 5 0.67 12.56 4.37
C LYS A 5 1.67 12.58 3.20
N GLY A 6 1.60 11.54 2.36
CA GLY A 6 2.34 11.44 1.10
C GLY A 6 3.87 11.51 1.22
N VAL A 7 4.45 10.86 2.22
CA VAL A 7 5.92 10.83 2.41
C VAL A 7 6.57 10.08 1.25
N THR A 8 7.27 10.81 0.40
CA THR A 8 7.87 10.28 -0.84
C THR A 8 9.36 10.55 -0.86
N VAL A 9 10.15 9.50 -1.09
CA VAL A 9 11.60 9.61 -1.33
C VAL A 9 11.85 10.06 -2.76
N THR A 10 12.64 11.12 -2.94
CA THR A 10 12.92 11.76 -4.23
C THR A 10 14.42 12.06 -4.38
N ASP A 11 14.87 12.36 -5.60
CA ASP A 11 16.22 12.88 -5.86
C ASP A 11 17.35 12.01 -5.26
N VAL A 12 17.20 10.68 -5.33
CA VAL A 12 18.16 9.74 -4.76
C VAL A 12 19.41 9.67 -5.63
N THR A 13 20.55 9.92 -5.00
CA THR A 13 21.88 9.86 -5.61
C THR A 13 22.81 9.00 -4.75
N PRO A 14 24.05 8.74 -5.20
CA PRO A 14 25.04 8.01 -4.42
C PRO A 14 25.47 8.73 -3.13
N SER A 15 25.19 10.02 -3.00
CA SER A 15 25.66 10.85 -1.89
C SER A 15 24.58 11.72 -1.23
N SER A 16 23.33 11.59 -1.68
CA SER A 16 22.20 12.34 -1.14
C SER A 16 20.87 11.68 -1.47
N PHE A 17 19.84 12.03 -0.73
CA PHE A 17 18.44 11.81 -1.12
C PHE A 17 17.60 12.97 -0.61
N SER A 18 16.41 13.15 -1.17
CA SER A 18 15.41 14.07 -0.66
C SER A 18 14.17 13.30 -0.21
N VAL A 19 13.42 13.91 0.70
CA VAL A 19 12.12 13.42 1.13
C VAL A 19 11.16 14.59 1.05
N VAL A 20 10.00 14.34 0.44
CA VAL A 20 8.92 15.31 0.32
C VAL A 20 7.66 14.76 0.96
N TRP A 21 6.84 15.63 1.52
CA TRP A 21 5.57 15.26 2.15
C TRP A 21 4.71 16.52 2.32
N TYR A 22 3.47 16.33 2.73
CA TYR A 22 2.56 17.43 3.04
C TYR A 22 1.93 17.24 4.42
N GLY A 23 1.66 18.36 5.09
CA GLY A 23 1.03 18.40 6.40
C GLY A 23 -0.34 19.08 6.34
N SER A 24 -1.29 18.64 7.17
CA SER A 24 -2.61 19.28 7.28
C SER A 24 -2.61 20.64 8.00
N GLU A 25 -1.46 21.06 8.55
CA GLU A 25 -1.20 22.36 9.15
C GLU A 25 0.25 22.81 8.88
N GLN A 26 0.53 24.08 9.20
CA GLN A 26 1.85 24.69 9.06
C GLN A 26 2.81 24.17 10.13
N GLY A 27 4.03 23.81 9.73
CA GLY A 27 5.08 23.48 10.68
C GLY A 27 6.44 23.29 10.05
N LEU A 28 7.46 23.26 10.91
CA LEU A 28 8.85 23.15 10.46
C LEU A 28 9.19 21.67 10.19
N PRO A 29 9.61 21.32 8.96
CA PRO A 29 10.02 19.97 8.64
C PRO A 29 11.37 19.65 9.29
N THR A 30 11.49 18.41 9.77
CA THR A 30 12.71 17.82 10.30
C THR A 30 12.77 16.36 9.88
N ILE A 31 13.97 15.78 9.91
CA ILE A 31 14.21 14.38 9.60
C ILE A 31 15.22 13.82 10.59
N SER A 32 15.02 12.56 10.99
CA SER A 32 15.99 11.75 11.72
C SER A 32 16.39 10.56 10.86
N VAL A 33 17.69 10.33 10.69
CA VAL A 33 18.26 9.31 9.80
C VAL A 33 19.08 8.31 10.61
N PHE A 34 18.89 7.03 10.33
CA PHE A 34 19.44 5.88 11.05
C PHE A 34 20.15 4.92 10.09
N GLN A 35 21.13 4.17 10.61
CA GLN A 35 21.84 3.13 9.85
C GLN A 35 21.29 1.71 10.11
N ASP A 36 20.31 1.56 11.00
CA ASP A 36 19.73 0.28 11.37
C ASP A 36 18.19 0.35 11.37
N PRO A 37 17.51 -0.76 11.04
CA PRO A 37 16.05 -0.80 11.00
C PRO A 37 15.39 -0.65 12.39
N SER A 38 16.14 -0.84 13.49
CA SER A 38 15.61 -0.68 14.84
C SER A 38 15.62 0.77 15.35
N GLY A 39 16.21 1.71 14.59
CA GLY A 39 16.24 3.14 14.92
C GLY A 39 17.15 3.49 16.10
N THR A 40 18.15 2.65 16.40
CA THR A 40 19.02 2.84 17.58
C THR A 40 20.30 3.60 17.26
N ASN A 41 20.76 3.58 16.01
CA ASN A 41 21.96 4.22 15.51
C ASN A 41 21.59 5.42 14.62
N GLU A 42 21.17 6.52 15.27
CA GLU A 42 20.89 7.78 14.59
C GLU A 42 22.20 8.50 14.19
N ILE A 43 22.29 8.88 12.92
CA ILE A 43 23.45 9.55 12.32
C ILE A 43 23.12 10.93 11.75
N THR A 44 21.91 11.47 12.02
CA THR A 44 21.44 12.77 11.50
C THR A 44 22.46 13.90 11.66
N ASN A 45 23.16 13.95 12.80
CA ASN A 45 24.13 15.01 13.12
C ASN A 45 25.45 14.90 12.33
N ASP A 46 25.71 13.75 11.71
CA ASP A 46 26.87 13.52 10.85
C ASP A 46 26.57 13.84 9.38
N LEU A 47 25.31 14.15 9.06
CA LEU A 47 24.81 14.45 7.72
C LEU A 47 24.53 15.96 7.56
N GLU A 48 24.50 16.41 6.31
CA GLU A 48 24.03 17.75 5.97
C GLU A 48 22.54 17.68 5.62
N VAL A 49 21.70 18.36 6.40
CA VAL A 49 20.24 18.41 6.23
C VAL A 49 19.83 19.82 5.83
N GLU A 50 19.24 19.96 4.64
CA GLU A 50 18.71 21.22 4.13
C GLU A 50 17.19 21.11 3.97
N THR A 51 16.45 22.04 4.57
CA THR A 51 15.00 22.17 4.38
C THR A 51 14.69 23.11 3.24
N PHE A 52 13.65 22.80 2.46
CA PHE A 52 13.23 23.53 1.27
C PHE A 52 14.39 23.79 0.31
N SER A 53 15.13 22.72 0.02
CA SER A 53 16.23 22.76 -0.93
C SER A 53 15.72 23.13 -2.33
N LEU A 54 16.42 24.09 -2.92
CA LEU A 54 16.13 24.66 -4.23
C LEU A 54 17.28 24.33 -5.19
N ILE A 55 16.95 23.99 -6.43
CA ILE A 55 17.94 23.70 -7.48
C ILE A 55 18.28 24.98 -8.25
N GLY A 56 17.30 25.87 -8.40
CA GLY A 56 17.45 27.19 -8.97
C GLY A 56 18.51 27.98 -8.23
N GLY A 57 19.41 28.59 -8.99
CA GLY A 57 20.37 29.55 -8.47
C GLY A 57 19.94 30.98 -8.79
N ASP A 58 20.79 31.95 -8.44
CA ASP A 58 20.65 33.31 -8.93
C ASP A 58 21.01 33.39 -10.43
N GLU A 59 20.06 33.08 -11.30
CA GLU A 59 20.23 33.14 -12.75
C GLU A 59 20.43 34.59 -13.25
N THR A 60 20.02 35.58 -12.46
CA THR A 60 20.07 37.01 -12.81
C THR A 60 21.35 37.72 -12.35
N GLY A 61 22.16 37.08 -11.52
CA GLY A 61 23.31 37.68 -10.84
C GLY A 61 22.94 38.74 -9.78
N ASN A 62 21.66 38.84 -9.40
CA ASN A 62 21.16 39.69 -8.32
C ASN A 62 20.85 38.86 -7.06
N THR A 63 21.88 38.65 -6.25
CA THR A 63 21.82 37.80 -5.07
C THR A 63 20.77 38.26 -4.05
N THR A 64 20.46 39.55 -3.97
CA THR A 64 19.45 40.06 -3.04
C THR A 64 18.04 39.72 -3.50
N ALA A 65 17.74 39.85 -4.80
CA ALA A 65 16.44 39.47 -5.35
C ALA A 65 16.21 37.97 -5.21
N TRP A 66 17.23 37.15 -5.50
CA TRP A 66 17.16 35.69 -5.32
C TRP A 66 16.89 35.28 -3.86
N GLN A 67 17.58 35.90 -2.89
CA GLN A 67 17.34 35.62 -1.47
C GLN A 67 15.91 35.99 -1.03
N HIS A 68 15.37 37.09 -1.54
CA HIS A 68 13.96 37.44 -1.31
C HIS A 68 13.00 36.41 -1.92
N LYS A 69 13.25 35.97 -3.16
CA LYS A 69 12.43 34.95 -3.82
C LYS A 69 12.48 33.60 -3.10
N ARG A 70 13.68 33.13 -2.73
CA ARG A 70 13.86 31.92 -1.89
C ARG A 70 13.05 32.00 -0.59
N GLY A 71 13.07 33.15 0.08
CA GLY A 71 12.26 33.38 1.28
C GLY A 71 10.76 33.34 1.02
N ALA A 72 10.30 33.81 -0.14
CA ALA A 72 8.90 33.77 -0.55
C ALA A 72 8.42 32.35 -0.85
N ILE A 73 9.22 31.57 -1.60
CA ILE A 73 8.95 30.14 -1.88
C ILE A 73 8.83 29.36 -0.58
N TYR A 74 9.84 29.50 0.30
CA TYR A 74 9.84 28.87 1.62
C TYR A 74 8.58 29.18 2.40
N ARG A 75 8.20 30.47 2.45
CA ARG A 75 7.04 30.90 3.21
C ARG A 75 5.73 30.35 2.64
N ALA A 76 5.57 30.39 1.32
CA ALA A 76 4.37 29.88 0.67
C ALA A 76 4.23 28.36 0.89
N ALA A 77 5.32 27.60 0.69
CA ALA A 77 5.33 26.17 0.93
C ALA A 77 5.02 25.80 2.39
N TYR A 78 5.64 26.51 3.34
CA TYR A 78 5.36 26.37 4.77
C TYR A 78 3.90 26.68 5.11
N GLU A 79 3.32 27.73 4.52
CA GLU A 79 1.93 28.13 4.75
C GLU A 79 0.93 27.09 4.20
N MET A 80 1.30 26.36 3.13
CA MET A 80 0.53 25.26 2.53
C MET A 80 0.77 23.90 3.19
N GLY A 81 1.78 23.78 4.05
CA GLY A 81 2.17 22.49 4.64
C GLY A 81 2.97 21.59 3.70
N ASN A 82 3.39 22.09 2.54
CA ASN A 82 4.28 21.38 1.62
C ASN A 82 5.70 21.35 2.16
N MET A 83 6.36 20.20 2.14
CA MET A 83 7.67 20.03 2.75
C MET A 83 8.63 19.29 1.82
N LYS A 84 9.87 19.75 1.81
CA LYS A 84 10.99 19.11 1.10
C LYS A 84 12.22 19.19 1.98
N VAL A 85 12.88 18.06 2.22
CA VAL A 85 14.13 17.99 2.97
C VAL A 85 15.14 17.18 2.19
N THR A 86 16.34 17.72 1.99
CA THR A 86 17.45 17.02 1.36
C THR A 86 18.49 16.64 2.40
N VAL A 87 18.88 15.37 2.38
CA VAL A 87 19.94 14.79 3.19
C VAL A 87 21.15 14.54 2.29
N ARG A 88 22.33 15.04 2.68
CA ARG A 88 23.60 14.86 1.96
C ARG A 88 24.66 14.26 2.86
N GLY A 89 25.67 13.64 2.25
CA GLY A 89 26.79 13.01 2.97
C GLY A 89 26.60 11.52 3.26
N VAL A 90 25.59 10.90 2.66
CA VAL A 90 25.36 9.45 2.72
C VAL A 90 26.32 8.68 1.81
N GLU A 91 26.48 7.39 2.05
CA GLU A 91 27.35 6.50 1.28
C GLU A 91 26.62 5.87 0.09
N PRO A 92 27.30 5.57 -1.03
CA PRO A 92 26.72 4.87 -2.19
C PRO A 92 26.32 3.42 -1.91
N ASP A 93 25.25 2.94 -2.57
CA ASP A 93 24.71 1.57 -2.46
C ASP A 93 24.39 1.12 -1.02
N THR A 94 24.02 2.06 -0.17
CA THR A 94 23.79 1.85 1.27
C THR A 94 22.32 2.10 1.60
N VAL A 95 21.79 1.24 2.47
CA VAL A 95 20.43 1.37 3.01
C VAL A 95 20.46 2.27 4.24
N TYR A 96 19.58 3.27 4.26
CA TYR A 96 19.32 4.12 5.40
C TYR A 96 17.85 4.05 5.78
N TYR A 97 17.58 4.28 7.05
CA TYR A 97 16.24 4.33 7.61
C TYR A 97 15.96 5.73 8.14
N PHE A 98 14.72 6.20 8.12
CA PHE A 98 14.43 7.55 8.59
C PHE A 98 13.00 7.74 9.13
N LYS A 99 12.84 8.81 9.91
CA LYS A 99 11.54 9.39 10.27
C LYS A 99 11.51 10.85 9.85
N VAL A 100 10.37 11.29 9.34
CA VAL A 100 10.10 12.72 9.15
C VAL A 100 9.29 13.23 10.33
N SER A 101 9.48 14.49 10.71
CA SER A 101 8.62 15.11 11.71
C SER A 101 8.35 16.56 11.40
N VAL A 102 7.17 17.01 11.80
CA VAL A 102 6.76 18.40 11.67
C VAL A 102 6.55 18.99 13.05
N GLN A 103 7.29 20.05 13.33
CA GLN A 103 7.12 20.83 14.56
C GLN A 103 6.05 21.89 14.33
N SER A 104 4.88 21.71 14.95
CA SER A 104 3.81 22.71 14.98
C SER A 104 4.27 23.97 15.74
N GLN A 105 3.62 25.12 15.47
CA GLN A 105 3.87 26.38 16.18
C GLN A 105 3.71 26.27 17.71
N ASN A 106 2.93 25.30 18.19
CA ASN A 106 2.73 25.03 19.62
C ASN A 106 3.82 24.14 20.25
N GLY A 107 4.81 23.69 19.48
CA GLY A 107 5.92 22.84 19.93
C GLY A 107 5.60 21.34 20.00
N THR A 108 4.43 20.93 19.50
CA THR A 108 4.10 19.51 19.33
C THR A 108 4.73 19.00 18.03
N ALA A 109 5.51 17.93 18.16
CA ALA A 109 6.09 17.22 17.04
C ALA A 109 5.11 16.12 16.58
N ILE A 110 4.77 16.12 15.30
CA ILE A 110 4.12 14.97 14.66
C ILE A 110 5.17 14.25 13.85
N VAL A 111 5.23 12.92 13.98
CA VAL A 111 6.27 12.07 13.41
C VAL A 111 5.61 11.07 12.47
N ALA A 112 6.24 10.80 11.33
CA ALA A 112 5.88 9.71 10.43
C ALA A 112 7.13 8.86 10.08
N PRO A 113 7.00 7.53 10.03
CA PRO A 113 5.81 6.77 10.42
C PRO A 113 5.62 6.77 11.95
N GLN A 114 4.40 6.51 12.42
CA GLN A 114 4.13 6.38 13.86
C GLN A 114 4.95 5.22 14.45
N ASP A 115 4.90 4.08 13.77
CA ASP A 115 5.65 2.86 14.09
C ASP A 115 6.65 2.51 12.99
N GLY A 116 7.78 1.89 13.34
CA GLY A 116 8.83 1.53 12.39
C GLY A 116 9.63 2.74 11.85
N LEU A 117 10.21 2.58 10.66
CA LEU A 117 11.02 3.57 9.95
C LEU A 117 10.78 3.46 8.44
N PHE A 118 10.79 4.59 7.73
CA PHE A 118 10.92 4.57 6.27
C PHE A 118 12.33 4.10 5.88
N GLN A 119 12.48 3.60 4.65
CA GLN A 119 13.75 3.12 4.13
C GLN A 119 14.09 3.78 2.78
N VAL A 120 15.39 4.01 2.54
CA VAL A 120 15.93 4.41 1.23
C VAL A 120 17.25 3.67 0.98
N ARG A 121 17.46 3.20 -0.25
CA ARG A 121 18.77 2.70 -0.71
C ARG A 121 19.38 3.71 -1.68
N THR A 122 20.56 4.23 -1.35
CA THR A 122 21.30 5.13 -2.25
C THR A 122 21.79 4.38 -3.49
N THR A 123 22.03 5.09 -4.59
CA THR A 123 22.35 4.46 -5.86
C THR A 123 23.82 4.02 -5.96
N LYS A 124 24.10 3.08 -6.88
CA LYS A 124 25.40 2.36 -6.97
C LYS A 124 26.53 3.16 -7.59
N GLU A 125 26.22 4.09 -8.48
CA GLU A 125 27.24 4.65 -9.36
C GLU A 125 28.12 5.69 -8.68
N THR A 126 29.41 5.42 -8.56
CA THR A 126 30.39 6.37 -7.98
C THR A 126 30.86 7.46 -8.95
N ARG A 127 30.38 7.42 -10.21
CA ARG A 127 30.68 8.43 -11.23
C ARG A 127 29.42 9.24 -11.53
N PHE A 128 29.27 10.33 -10.80
CA PHE A 128 28.30 11.38 -11.11
C PHE A 128 28.42 11.79 -12.59
N VAL A 129 27.30 11.80 -13.32
CA VAL A 129 27.25 12.38 -14.66
C VAL A 129 27.48 13.89 -14.51
N TYR A 130 28.68 14.35 -14.85
CA TYR A 130 29.11 15.75 -14.70
C TYR A 130 28.32 16.76 -15.55
N ASP A 131 27.50 16.29 -16.49
CA ASP A 131 26.65 17.15 -17.30
C ASP A 131 25.31 17.31 -16.59
N ALA A 132 25.15 18.38 -15.82
CA ALA A 132 23.89 18.75 -15.19
C ALA A 132 22.81 18.90 -16.27
N ARG A 133 21.88 17.93 -16.31
CA ARG A 133 20.73 17.93 -17.20
C ARG A 133 19.55 18.50 -16.44
N LEU A 134 19.35 19.81 -16.53
CA LEU A 134 18.17 20.44 -15.94
C LEU A 134 16.99 20.32 -16.91
N LEU A 135 15.85 19.89 -16.39
CA LEU A 135 14.55 20.08 -17.02
C LEU A 135 13.90 21.30 -16.39
N ARG A 136 13.41 22.19 -17.24
CA ARG A 136 12.62 23.33 -16.80
C ARG A 136 11.20 23.21 -17.34
N ILE A 137 10.24 23.36 -16.43
CA ILE A 137 8.81 23.41 -16.75
C ILE A 137 8.28 24.76 -16.31
N ASP A 138 7.69 25.50 -17.25
CA ASP A 138 7.01 26.75 -16.92
C ASP A 138 5.53 26.47 -16.69
N LEU A 139 5.05 26.83 -15.49
CA LEU A 139 3.64 26.72 -15.12
C LEU A 139 2.92 28.02 -15.47
N ASN A 140 1.93 27.97 -16.35
CA ASN A 140 1.17 29.16 -16.74
C ASN A 140 -0.02 29.41 -15.81
N GLY A 141 0.21 30.25 -14.80
CA GLY A 141 -0.84 30.73 -13.89
C GLY A 141 -1.69 31.83 -14.52
N THR A 142 -2.94 31.96 -14.07
CA THR A 142 -3.80 33.10 -14.42
C THR A 142 -3.40 34.38 -13.67
N GLU A 143 -2.64 34.24 -12.58
CA GLU A 143 -2.11 35.31 -11.74
C GLU A 143 -0.58 35.11 -11.57
N PRO A 144 0.20 36.18 -11.33
CA PRO A 144 1.62 36.04 -10.97
C PRO A 144 1.80 35.23 -9.68
N ASP A 145 2.85 34.40 -9.62
CA ASP A 145 3.20 33.60 -8.43
C ASP A 145 2.09 32.59 -8.03
N ALA A 146 1.21 32.22 -8.96
CA ALA A 146 0.07 31.32 -8.68
C ALA A 146 0.53 29.95 -8.16
N TYR A 147 1.73 29.52 -8.55
CA TYR A 147 2.30 28.23 -8.19
C TYR A 147 3.46 28.35 -7.19
N LEU A 148 3.69 29.54 -6.62
CA LEU A 148 4.79 29.77 -5.69
C LEU A 148 4.69 28.84 -4.46
N GLY A 149 5.73 28.05 -4.19
CA GLY A 149 5.80 27.13 -3.06
C GLY A 149 5.00 25.83 -3.23
N TRP A 150 4.39 25.59 -4.40
CA TRP A 150 3.78 24.30 -4.71
C TRP A 150 4.86 23.23 -4.75
N LEU A 151 4.55 22.02 -4.28
CA LEU A 151 5.48 20.90 -4.34
C LEU A 151 5.22 20.14 -5.64
N ALA A 152 6.25 19.91 -6.43
CA ALA A 152 6.16 19.16 -7.67
C ALA A 152 6.98 17.88 -7.61
N THR A 153 6.43 16.78 -8.09
CA THR A 153 7.18 15.54 -8.36
C THR A 153 7.09 15.19 -9.83
N ILE A 154 8.14 14.56 -10.36
CA ILE A 154 8.14 14.01 -11.71
C ILE A 154 8.70 12.59 -11.71
N SER A 155 7.96 11.66 -12.32
CA SER A 155 8.29 10.23 -12.32
C SER A 155 8.18 9.60 -13.70
N SER A 156 8.73 8.40 -13.83
CA SER A 156 8.54 7.47 -14.94
C SER A 156 8.65 6.06 -14.39
N ASP A 157 7.89 5.15 -15.00
CA ASP A 157 7.95 3.69 -14.86
C ASP A 157 9.37 3.08 -15.04
N GLU A 158 10.29 3.81 -15.67
CA GLU A 158 11.66 3.36 -15.88
C GLU A 158 12.64 3.77 -14.77
N CYS A 159 12.19 4.56 -13.79
CA CYS A 159 13.03 5.19 -12.77
C CYS A 159 12.76 4.64 -11.37
N LEU A 160 13.81 4.49 -10.55
CA LEU A 160 13.69 4.00 -9.16
C LEU A 160 12.97 4.96 -8.23
N TYR A 161 13.22 6.26 -8.41
CA TYR A 161 12.71 7.30 -7.54
C TYR A 161 12.28 8.51 -8.37
N PRO A 162 11.19 9.19 -8.00
CA PRO A 162 10.81 10.46 -8.60
C PRO A 162 11.84 11.56 -8.30
N LEU A 163 11.78 12.65 -9.08
CA LEU A 163 12.48 13.89 -8.77
C LEU A 163 11.50 14.89 -8.18
N SER A 164 11.99 15.83 -7.38
CA SER A 164 11.16 16.87 -6.78
C SER A 164 11.62 18.28 -7.13
N ALA A 165 10.67 19.20 -7.24
CA ALA A 165 10.92 20.63 -7.42
C ALA A 165 9.92 21.46 -6.58
N MET A 166 10.23 22.74 -6.39
CA MET A 166 9.31 23.68 -5.76
C MET A 166 8.87 24.72 -6.79
N GLY A 167 7.59 25.09 -6.78
CA GLY A 167 7.08 26.15 -7.62
C GLY A 167 7.76 27.48 -7.32
N GLY A 168 8.28 28.11 -8.38
CA GLY A 168 9.08 29.33 -8.33
C GLY A 168 10.59 29.11 -8.17
N ASP A 169 11.06 27.85 -8.11
CA ASP A 169 12.48 27.49 -8.19
C ASP A 169 13.10 27.83 -9.56
N GLY A 170 12.29 28.11 -10.58
CA GLY A 170 12.73 28.62 -11.90
C GLY A 170 12.48 30.11 -12.15
N VAL A 171 12.96 30.60 -13.30
CA VAL A 171 12.62 31.91 -13.88
C VAL A 171 11.91 31.65 -15.20
N PRO A 172 10.63 32.06 -15.45
CA PRO A 172 9.84 33.08 -14.77
C PRO A 172 9.26 32.62 -13.43
N ASP A 173 8.46 33.49 -12.81
CA ASP A 173 8.09 33.44 -11.40
C ASP A 173 7.48 32.11 -10.91
N ASP A 174 6.84 31.34 -11.80
CA ASP A 174 6.18 30.06 -11.53
C ASP A 174 6.91 28.82 -12.11
N GLY A 175 8.19 28.95 -12.48
CA GLY A 175 8.95 27.84 -13.07
C GLY A 175 9.33 26.74 -12.06
N LEU A 176 9.43 25.51 -12.57
CA LEU A 176 9.98 24.34 -11.88
C LEU A 176 11.32 23.96 -12.50
N ILE A 177 12.27 23.53 -11.66
CA ILE A 177 13.56 23.00 -12.10
C ILE A 177 13.74 21.61 -11.52
N PHE A 178 13.92 20.62 -12.38
CA PHE A 178 14.29 19.26 -12.01
C PHE A 178 15.70 18.94 -12.50
N ASN A 179 16.47 18.22 -11.69
CA ASN A 179 17.79 17.74 -12.10
C ASN A 179 17.69 16.31 -12.64
N LEU A 180 17.52 16.16 -13.96
CA LEU A 180 17.42 14.86 -14.63
C LEU A 180 18.66 13.98 -14.46
N ALA A 181 19.81 14.54 -14.05
CA ALA A 181 20.97 13.73 -13.70
C ALA A 181 20.74 12.85 -12.45
N ASN A 182 19.69 13.14 -11.68
CA ASN A 182 19.27 12.34 -10.53
C ASN A 182 18.29 11.22 -10.92
N PHE A 183 17.88 11.09 -12.19
CA PHE A 183 17.12 9.91 -12.60
C PHE A 183 18.06 8.71 -12.68
N TYR A 184 17.77 7.70 -11.87
CA TYR A 184 18.41 6.39 -11.94
C TYR A 184 17.38 5.37 -12.40
N GLY A 185 17.77 4.53 -13.36
CA GLY A 185 16.92 3.46 -13.86
C GLY A 185 16.70 2.38 -12.79
N LEU A 186 15.71 1.50 -12.99
CA LEU A 186 15.36 0.39 -12.09
C LEU A 186 16.54 -0.49 -11.63
N ASN A 187 17.64 -0.51 -12.39
CA ASN A 187 18.86 -1.24 -12.05
C ASN A 187 19.82 -0.49 -11.10
N GLY A 188 19.49 0.73 -10.65
CA GLY A 188 20.33 1.56 -9.79
C GLY A 188 21.46 2.31 -10.48
N THR A 189 21.40 2.44 -11.82
CA THR A 189 22.41 3.14 -12.65
C THR A 189 21.83 4.37 -13.34
N SER A 190 22.67 5.28 -13.82
CA SER A 190 22.23 6.53 -14.47
C SER A 190 21.22 6.24 -15.60
N TRP A 191 20.05 6.87 -15.51
CA TRP A 191 19.02 6.75 -16.52
C TRP A 191 19.42 7.54 -17.77
N THR A 192 19.56 6.86 -18.90
CA THR A 192 20.02 7.44 -20.17
C THR A 192 19.09 7.06 -21.32
N PRO A 193 17.85 7.58 -21.33
CA PRO A 193 16.91 7.33 -22.41
C PRO A 193 17.48 7.86 -23.74
N THR A 194 17.21 7.12 -24.82
CA THR A 194 17.66 7.46 -26.19
C THR A 194 16.47 7.71 -27.13
N SER A 195 15.26 7.79 -26.57
CA SER A 195 14.00 8.05 -27.25
C SER A 195 13.22 9.10 -26.46
N SER A 196 12.12 9.58 -27.02
CA SER A 196 11.15 10.34 -26.23
C SER A 196 10.60 9.49 -25.06
N LYS A 197 10.33 10.13 -23.93
CA LYS A 197 9.67 9.55 -22.76
C LYS A 197 8.56 10.46 -22.28
N VAL A 198 7.50 9.85 -21.76
CA VAL A 198 6.46 10.55 -21.03
C VAL A 198 6.82 10.48 -19.56
N LEU A 199 6.81 11.63 -18.90
CA LEU A 199 6.99 11.75 -17.47
C LEU A 199 5.69 12.25 -16.84
N ALA A 200 5.28 11.63 -15.74
CA ALA A 200 4.13 12.08 -14.98
C ALA A 200 4.55 13.22 -14.03
N LEU A 201 4.02 14.43 -14.25
CA LEU A 201 4.18 15.58 -13.37
C LEU A 201 2.99 15.64 -12.41
N VAL A 202 3.26 15.67 -11.11
CA VAL A 202 2.25 15.87 -10.07
C VAL A 202 2.59 17.13 -9.29
N LEU A 203 1.59 17.99 -9.07
CA LEU A 203 1.70 19.26 -8.37
C LEU A 203 0.78 19.26 -7.16
N HIS A 204 1.33 19.48 -5.98
CA HIS A 204 0.59 19.63 -4.73
C HIS A 204 0.51 21.12 -4.34
N GLY A 205 -0.70 21.62 -4.32
CA GLY A 205 -1.06 23.00 -4.00
C GLY A 205 -1.72 23.15 -2.63
N PRO A 206 -2.37 24.30 -2.38
CA PRO A 206 -3.03 24.57 -1.10
C PRO A 206 -4.27 23.70 -0.90
N ASN A 207 -4.65 23.46 0.35
CA ASN A 207 -5.86 22.72 0.75
C ASN A 207 -5.97 21.31 0.15
N GLY A 208 -4.84 20.61 -0.05
CA GLY A 208 -4.84 19.27 -0.64
C GLY A 208 -5.04 19.24 -2.15
N GLN A 209 -5.07 20.39 -2.82
CA GLN A 209 -5.22 20.44 -4.28
C GLN A 209 -4.08 19.68 -4.96
N ILE A 210 -4.41 18.77 -5.86
CA ILE A 210 -3.46 18.05 -6.71
C ILE A 210 -3.76 18.37 -8.18
N LEU A 211 -2.72 18.64 -8.96
CA LEU A 211 -2.81 18.78 -10.42
C LEU A 211 -1.82 17.82 -11.07
N MET A 212 -2.28 17.05 -12.05
CA MET A 212 -1.45 16.08 -12.76
C MET A 212 -1.32 16.43 -14.23
N LYS A 213 -0.16 16.10 -14.81
CA LYS A 213 0.10 16.29 -16.24
C LYS A 213 1.18 15.36 -16.76
N ASP A 214 0.88 14.70 -17.88
CA ASP A 214 1.92 14.04 -18.68
C ASP A 214 2.74 15.05 -19.48
N VAL A 215 4.06 14.93 -19.35
CA VAL A 215 5.09 15.80 -19.93
C VAL A 215 5.95 14.95 -20.86
N SER A 216 5.99 15.27 -22.16
CA SER A 216 6.66 14.43 -23.16
C SER A 216 8.01 15.02 -23.55
N ILE A 217 9.09 14.40 -23.08
CA ILE A 217 10.45 14.88 -23.30
C ILE A 217 11.16 14.05 -24.36
N ASP A 218 11.75 14.71 -25.36
CA ASP A 218 12.57 14.06 -26.38
C ASP A 218 14.06 14.02 -26.00
N PHE A 219 14.60 12.81 -25.84
CA PHE A 219 16.01 12.57 -25.47
C PHE A 219 16.91 12.21 -26.67
N THR A 220 16.42 12.30 -27.91
CA THR A 220 17.13 11.83 -29.13
C THR A 220 18.23 12.77 -29.66
N GLY A 221 18.36 14.00 -29.13
CA GLY A 221 19.31 15.04 -29.60
C GLY A 221 20.61 15.20 -28.77
N GLU A 222 21.51 16.10 -29.19
CA GLU A 222 22.59 16.60 -28.31
C GLU A 222 21.96 17.36 -27.13
N PHE A 223 21.77 16.69 -26.00
CA PHE A 223 21.16 17.23 -24.79
C PHE A 223 22.08 18.28 -24.15
N ARG A 224 22.05 19.51 -24.67
CA ARG A 224 22.73 20.67 -24.11
C ARG A 224 21.72 21.47 -23.30
N THR A 225 21.77 21.36 -21.97
CA THR A 225 21.27 22.33 -20.97
C THR A 225 19.86 22.91 -21.15
N SER A 226 19.00 22.72 -20.14
CA SER A 226 17.64 23.27 -19.99
C SER A 226 16.71 22.97 -21.18
N SER A 227 16.11 21.78 -21.21
CA SER A 227 14.90 21.59 -22.02
C SER A 227 13.77 22.39 -21.39
N PHE A 228 13.08 23.18 -22.21
CA PHE A 228 11.99 24.05 -21.83
C PHE A 228 10.68 23.44 -22.32
N GLU A 229 9.76 23.14 -21.40
CA GLU A 229 8.39 22.73 -21.72
C GLU A 229 7.41 23.70 -21.07
N GLU A 230 6.53 24.29 -21.87
CA GLU A 230 5.47 25.18 -21.40
C GLU A 230 4.24 24.34 -21.10
N VAL A 231 3.89 24.21 -19.82
CA VAL A 231 2.76 23.41 -19.38
C VAL A 231 1.60 24.32 -18.99
N GLN A 232 0.51 24.24 -19.75
CA GLN A 232 -0.78 24.82 -19.37
C GLN A 232 -1.41 23.91 -18.32
N VAL A 233 -1.14 24.18 -17.04
CA VAL A 233 -1.92 23.59 -15.95
C VAL A 233 -3.11 24.52 -15.74
N THR A 234 -4.26 24.17 -16.30
CA THR A 234 -5.52 24.82 -15.93
C THR A 234 -5.99 24.21 -14.63
N PRO A 235 -6.37 24.99 -13.60
CA PRO A 235 -7.10 24.45 -12.47
C PRO A 235 -8.32 23.72 -13.02
N VAL A 236 -8.40 22.41 -12.85
CA VAL A 236 -9.68 21.74 -12.97
C VAL A 236 -10.53 22.39 -11.89
N GLN A 237 -11.60 23.09 -12.28
CA GLN A 237 -12.60 23.46 -11.30
C GLN A 237 -13.24 22.15 -10.86
N GLY A 238 -12.65 21.50 -9.85
CA GLY A 238 -13.31 20.44 -9.10
C GLY A 238 -14.66 20.99 -8.68
N GLY A 239 -15.70 20.18 -8.85
CA GLY A 239 -17.01 20.47 -8.31
C GLY A 239 -16.95 20.67 -6.79
N VAL A 240 -18.10 20.83 -6.16
CA VAL A 240 -18.14 20.61 -4.71
C VAL A 240 -17.65 19.17 -4.46
N ASP A 241 -16.83 19.01 -3.43
CA ASP A 241 -16.29 17.75 -2.90
C ASP A 241 -16.65 17.80 -1.41
N SER A 242 -17.63 16.98 -1.02
CA SER A 242 -18.36 17.13 0.24
C SER A 242 -17.73 16.34 1.40
N ASP A 243 -16.99 15.27 1.13
CA ASP A 243 -16.24 14.48 2.11
C ASP A 243 -14.72 14.69 2.07
N GLY A 244 -14.18 15.31 1.02
CA GLY A 244 -12.80 15.75 0.93
C GLY A 244 -11.83 14.64 0.56
N ASP A 245 -12.28 13.63 -0.18
CA ASP A 245 -11.52 12.44 -0.56
C ASP A 245 -10.67 12.65 -1.83
N GLY A 246 -11.01 13.66 -2.63
CA GLY A 246 -10.34 14.01 -3.88
C GLY A 246 -11.23 13.84 -5.13
N LEU A 247 -12.35 13.14 -5.05
CA LEU A 247 -13.37 13.13 -6.10
C LEU A 247 -14.32 14.32 -5.93
N SER A 248 -15.20 14.55 -6.89
CA SER A 248 -16.18 15.64 -6.78
C SER A 248 -17.58 15.05 -6.69
N ASP A 249 -18.48 15.71 -5.95
CA ASP A 249 -19.87 15.29 -5.78
C ASP A 249 -20.54 14.98 -7.14
N SER A 250 -20.14 15.73 -8.18
CA SER A 250 -20.69 15.58 -9.53
C SER A 250 -20.19 14.34 -10.28
N LEU A 251 -18.95 13.92 -10.00
CA LEU A 251 -18.35 12.70 -10.51
C LEU A 251 -18.90 11.49 -9.76
N GLU A 252 -18.93 11.57 -8.43
CA GLU A 252 -19.41 10.53 -7.53
C GLU A 252 -20.91 10.22 -7.75
N GLN A 253 -21.72 11.23 -8.06
CA GLN A 253 -23.10 11.05 -8.52
C GLN A 253 -23.24 10.21 -9.80
N THR A 254 -22.16 9.99 -10.55
CA THR A 254 -22.13 9.24 -11.80
C THR A 254 -21.33 7.93 -11.74
N THR A 255 -20.62 7.68 -10.63
CA THR A 255 -19.87 6.46 -10.32
C THR A 255 -20.59 5.68 -9.22
N CYS A 256 -19.92 4.69 -8.62
CA CYS A 256 -20.46 3.90 -7.51
C CYS A 256 -20.10 4.46 -6.12
N THR A 257 -19.27 5.51 -6.07
CA THR A 257 -18.79 6.19 -4.86
C THR A 257 -19.85 7.12 -4.26
N ASP A 258 -19.83 7.35 -2.94
CA ASP A 258 -20.80 8.22 -2.23
C ASP A 258 -20.19 9.60 -1.94
N PRO A 259 -20.77 10.72 -2.42
CA PRO A 259 -20.33 12.09 -2.14
C PRO A 259 -20.20 12.51 -0.66
N ASN A 260 -20.49 11.64 0.30
CA ASN A 260 -20.41 11.97 1.72
C ASN A 260 -19.65 10.88 2.50
N ASP A 261 -19.02 9.95 1.81
CA ASP A 261 -18.26 8.84 2.35
C ASP A 261 -16.92 8.75 1.63
N PRO A 262 -15.81 9.20 2.27
CA PRO A 262 -14.53 9.31 1.59
C PRO A 262 -13.86 7.97 1.27
N ASP A 263 -14.46 6.83 1.66
CA ASP A 263 -14.00 5.44 1.53
C ASP A 263 -15.26 4.57 1.40
N THR A 264 -15.73 4.37 0.16
CA THR A 264 -17.05 3.83 -0.15
C THR A 264 -17.16 2.34 0.20
N ASP A 265 -16.12 1.56 -0.06
CA ASP A 265 -16.11 0.11 0.22
C ASP A 265 -15.53 -0.26 1.59
N HIS A 266 -15.03 0.73 2.34
CA HIS A 266 -14.59 0.65 3.72
C HIS A 266 -13.36 -0.23 3.92
N ASP A 267 -12.46 -0.21 2.95
CA ASP A 267 -11.28 -1.06 2.92
C ASP A 267 -10.03 -0.38 3.54
N GLY A 268 -10.11 0.93 3.79
CA GLY A 268 -9.06 1.77 4.36
C GLY A 268 -8.33 2.70 3.38
N LEU A 269 -8.65 2.65 2.08
CA LEU A 269 -8.26 3.62 1.06
C LEU A 269 -9.41 4.59 0.79
N ASN A 270 -9.08 5.80 0.38
CA ASN A 270 -10.10 6.78 0.02
C ASN A 270 -10.42 6.67 -1.47
N ASP A 271 -11.67 6.88 -1.87
CA ASP A 271 -12.07 6.70 -3.28
C ASP A 271 -11.22 7.55 -4.25
N GLY A 272 -10.94 8.81 -3.90
CA GLY A 272 -10.07 9.68 -4.68
C GLY A 272 -8.57 9.32 -4.67
N THR A 273 -8.13 8.44 -3.78
CA THR A 273 -6.78 7.83 -3.83
C THR A 273 -6.74 6.66 -4.79
N GLU A 274 -7.83 5.90 -4.83
CA GLU A 274 -7.98 4.72 -5.67
C GLU A 274 -8.23 5.11 -7.14
N ASP A 275 -9.11 6.07 -7.41
CA ASP A 275 -9.20 6.77 -8.71
C ASP A 275 -8.20 7.93 -8.75
N ALA A 276 -6.91 7.58 -8.77
CA ALA A 276 -5.79 8.53 -8.68
C ALA A 276 -5.85 9.63 -9.77
N ASN A 277 -6.45 9.33 -10.92
CA ASN A 277 -6.60 10.27 -12.02
C ASN A 277 -7.97 11.01 -12.05
N GLN A 278 -8.89 10.65 -11.14
CA GLN A 278 -10.16 11.32 -10.85
C GLN A 278 -11.08 11.39 -12.08
N ASN A 279 -11.09 10.35 -12.90
CA ASN A 279 -11.91 10.31 -14.12
C ASN A 279 -13.20 9.49 -13.95
N GLY A 280 -13.38 8.86 -12.80
CA GLY A 280 -14.52 8.02 -12.44
C GLY A 280 -14.50 6.64 -13.10
N THR A 281 -13.33 6.16 -13.52
CA THR A 281 -13.14 4.83 -14.11
C THR A 281 -11.88 4.19 -13.57
N VAL A 282 -11.95 2.91 -13.18
CA VAL A 282 -10.80 2.13 -12.74
C VAL A 282 -9.86 1.89 -13.92
N ASP A 283 -8.70 2.55 -13.93
CA ASP A 283 -7.66 2.41 -14.94
C ASP A 283 -6.56 1.42 -14.51
N ALA A 284 -5.65 1.11 -15.44
CA ALA A 284 -4.53 0.22 -15.15
C ALA A 284 -3.57 0.87 -14.15
N GLY A 285 -3.40 0.26 -12.98
CA GLY A 285 -2.59 0.78 -11.89
C GLY A 285 -3.39 1.43 -10.76
N GLU A 286 -4.72 1.41 -10.85
CA GLU A 286 -5.67 1.89 -9.84
C GLU A 286 -6.41 0.69 -9.21
N THR A 287 -6.75 0.82 -7.93
CA THR A 287 -7.69 -0.08 -7.23
C THR A 287 -9.13 0.36 -7.52
N ASP A 288 -10.11 -0.51 -7.27
CA ASP A 288 -11.52 -0.22 -7.52
C ASP A 288 -12.19 0.32 -6.24
N PRO A 289 -12.59 1.62 -6.18
CA PRO A 289 -13.18 2.26 -4.99
C PRO A 289 -14.48 1.64 -4.45
N CYS A 290 -14.98 0.63 -5.14
CA CYS A 290 -16.23 -0.03 -4.85
C CYS A 290 -16.04 -1.54 -4.61
N ASN A 291 -14.79 -1.98 -4.50
CA ASN A 291 -14.41 -3.36 -4.27
C ASN A 291 -13.17 -3.43 -3.36
N TRP A 292 -13.44 -3.69 -2.08
CA TRP A 292 -12.47 -3.75 -0.99
C TRP A 292 -11.23 -4.64 -1.20
N ASP A 293 -11.21 -5.51 -2.20
CA ASP A 293 -10.15 -6.49 -2.53
C ASP A 293 -10.07 -6.57 -4.06
N THR A 294 -9.29 -5.68 -4.67
CA THR A 294 -9.27 -5.45 -6.12
C THR A 294 -8.73 -6.66 -6.89
N ASP A 295 -7.68 -7.31 -6.38
CA ASP A 295 -7.09 -8.46 -7.05
C ASP A 295 -7.68 -9.81 -6.63
N GLY A 296 -8.45 -9.83 -5.55
CA GLY A 296 -9.27 -10.94 -5.09
C GLY A 296 -8.51 -11.99 -4.27
N ASP A 297 -7.34 -11.67 -3.71
CA ASP A 297 -6.53 -12.62 -2.94
C ASP A 297 -7.05 -12.88 -1.51
N GLY A 298 -7.90 -11.98 -0.99
CA GLY A 298 -8.54 -12.05 0.32
C GLY A 298 -8.01 -11.07 1.36
N LEU A 299 -7.03 -10.23 1.02
CA LEU A 299 -6.64 -9.03 1.76
C LEU A 299 -7.41 -7.83 1.20
N SER A 300 -7.63 -6.81 2.04
CA SER A 300 -8.18 -5.55 1.52
C SER A 300 -7.10 -4.69 0.87
N ASP A 301 -7.43 -3.89 -0.14
CA ASP A 301 -6.42 -3.05 -0.80
C ASP A 301 -5.75 -2.09 0.21
N GLY A 302 -6.54 -1.56 1.16
CA GLY A 302 -6.03 -0.80 2.29
C GLY A 302 -5.15 -1.58 3.27
N GLU A 303 -5.40 -2.87 3.52
CA GLU A 303 -4.54 -3.73 4.34
C GLU A 303 -3.21 -4.00 3.64
N GLU A 304 -3.24 -4.23 2.34
CA GLU A 304 -2.06 -4.48 1.52
C GLU A 304 -1.14 -3.26 1.48
N VAL A 305 -1.69 -2.08 1.19
CA VAL A 305 -0.94 -0.82 1.16
C VAL A 305 -0.48 -0.41 2.56
N GLY A 306 -1.32 -0.60 3.59
CA GLY A 306 -1.11 -0.07 4.93
C GLY A 306 -0.28 -0.95 5.86
N ASN A 307 -0.46 -2.26 5.81
CA ASN A 307 0.08 -3.20 6.80
C ASN A 307 1.14 -4.14 6.24
N TYR A 308 0.93 -4.65 5.02
CA TYR A 308 1.73 -5.73 4.46
C TYR A 308 2.72 -5.28 3.38
N ALA A 309 2.54 -4.08 2.85
CA ALA A 309 3.32 -3.51 1.76
C ALA A 309 3.34 -4.42 0.51
N THR A 310 2.23 -5.12 0.27
CA THR A 310 1.97 -5.93 -0.92
C THR A 310 1.33 -5.06 -2.01
N ASN A 311 1.14 -5.61 -3.20
CA ASN A 311 0.59 -4.90 -4.34
C ASN A 311 -0.90 -5.26 -4.51
N PRO A 312 -1.84 -4.33 -4.24
CA PRO A 312 -3.29 -4.60 -4.27
C PRO A 312 -3.88 -4.90 -5.65
N LEU A 313 -3.03 -4.91 -6.68
CA LEU A 313 -3.38 -5.25 -8.05
C LEU A 313 -2.76 -6.58 -8.49
N ASN A 314 -2.14 -7.31 -7.58
CA ASN A 314 -1.40 -8.51 -7.85
C ASN A 314 -1.35 -9.47 -6.66
N ARG A 315 -2.25 -10.46 -6.71
CA ARG A 315 -2.46 -11.50 -5.71
C ARG A 315 -1.22 -12.23 -5.18
N ASP A 316 -0.11 -12.22 -5.91
CA ASP A 316 1.17 -12.86 -5.58
C ASP A 316 2.27 -11.82 -5.84
N THR A 317 2.55 -10.99 -4.83
CA THR A 317 3.37 -9.78 -4.97
C THR A 317 4.79 -10.09 -5.39
N ASP A 318 5.41 -11.13 -4.82
CA ASP A 318 6.80 -11.47 -5.11
C ASP A 318 6.97 -12.46 -6.27
N GLY A 319 5.89 -13.13 -6.69
CA GLY A 319 5.82 -13.98 -7.87
C GLY A 319 6.35 -15.40 -7.66
N ASP A 320 6.34 -15.92 -6.43
CA ASP A 320 6.84 -17.27 -6.11
C ASP A 320 5.79 -18.38 -6.29
N GLY A 321 4.54 -17.99 -6.53
CA GLY A 321 3.40 -18.85 -6.79
C GLY A 321 2.45 -19.06 -5.60
N TYR A 322 2.63 -18.34 -4.51
CA TYR A 322 1.71 -18.25 -3.38
C TYR A 322 1.05 -16.87 -3.34
N ASP A 323 -0.21 -16.81 -2.93
CA ASP A 323 -0.90 -15.53 -2.85
C ASP A 323 -0.55 -14.81 -1.53
N ASP A 324 -0.57 -13.49 -1.52
CA ASP A 324 -0.09 -12.68 -0.39
C ASP A 324 -0.85 -12.99 0.91
N PHE A 325 -2.17 -13.14 0.84
CA PHE A 325 -3.00 -13.61 1.96
C PHE A 325 -2.50 -14.94 2.53
N ASP A 326 -2.21 -15.91 1.64
CA ASP A 326 -1.80 -17.26 2.03
C ASP A 326 -0.45 -17.22 2.75
N GLU A 327 0.46 -16.35 2.31
CA GLU A 327 1.77 -16.15 2.93
C GLU A 327 1.69 -15.53 4.32
N ILE A 328 0.91 -14.46 4.46
CA ILE A 328 0.72 -13.77 5.74
C ILE A 328 0.09 -14.71 6.77
N ASP A 329 -0.99 -15.41 6.40
CA ASP A 329 -1.69 -16.30 7.33
C ASP A 329 -0.84 -17.56 7.66
N MET A 330 0.20 -17.89 6.87
CA MET A 330 1.21 -18.92 7.22
C MET A 330 2.49 -18.36 7.87
N GLY A 331 2.56 -17.05 8.12
CA GLY A 331 3.71 -16.39 8.71
C GLY A 331 4.96 -16.39 7.81
N SER A 332 4.80 -16.58 6.50
CA SER A 332 5.82 -16.31 5.49
C SER A 332 5.77 -14.83 5.07
N ASN A 333 6.62 -14.41 4.14
CA ASN A 333 6.78 -12.99 3.82
C ASN A 333 6.39 -12.77 2.35
N PRO A 334 5.26 -12.10 2.07
CA PRO A 334 4.71 -11.94 0.71
C PRO A 334 5.54 -11.05 -0.23
N ASN A 335 6.68 -10.57 0.26
CA ASN A 335 7.58 -9.68 -0.46
C ASN A 335 8.98 -10.30 -0.65
N ASP A 336 9.14 -11.60 -0.44
CA ASP A 336 10.41 -12.32 -0.59
C ASP A 336 10.19 -13.68 -1.23
N LEU A 337 10.51 -13.79 -2.53
CA LEU A 337 10.41 -14.98 -3.40
C LEU A 337 11.11 -16.26 -2.85
N HIS A 338 11.81 -16.17 -1.72
CA HIS A 338 12.46 -17.30 -1.05
C HIS A 338 11.85 -17.63 0.32
N SER A 339 10.89 -16.83 0.77
CA SER A 339 10.12 -16.97 1.98
C SER A 339 8.75 -17.58 1.67
N VAL A 340 8.74 -18.78 1.11
CA VAL A 340 7.51 -19.52 0.82
C VAL A 340 6.83 -20.00 2.11
N PRO A 341 5.50 -20.19 2.11
CA PRO A 341 4.80 -20.86 3.18
C PRO A 341 5.35 -22.27 3.42
N ASN A 342 5.62 -22.59 4.68
CA ASN A 342 6.16 -23.89 5.04
C ASN A 342 5.04 -24.91 5.27
N TYR A 343 4.60 -25.59 4.22
CA TYR A 343 3.67 -26.72 4.29
C TYR A 343 4.27 -27.99 4.94
N SER A 344 5.22 -27.87 5.88
CA SER A 344 5.76 -29.01 6.63
C SER A 344 4.80 -29.42 7.74
N GLY A 345 3.63 -29.92 7.37
CA GLY A 345 2.55 -30.30 8.28
C GLY A 345 1.38 -30.83 7.46
N PHE A 346 0.36 -31.37 8.11
CA PHE A 346 -0.88 -31.77 7.42
C PHE A 346 -1.39 -30.59 6.56
N LEU A 347 -1.96 -30.85 5.38
CA LEU A 347 -2.36 -29.81 4.41
C LEU A 347 -3.35 -28.77 4.99
N MET A 348 -3.93 -29.06 6.15
CA MET A 348 -4.96 -28.30 6.84
C MET A 348 -4.52 -27.72 8.18
N ASP A 349 -3.27 -27.93 8.61
CA ASP A 349 -2.70 -27.39 9.86
C ASP A 349 -2.48 -25.87 9.70
N ILE A 350 -3.43 -25.06 10.17
CA ILE A 350 -3.46 -23.61 9.94
C ILE A 350 -2.65 -22.84 10.97
N ASP A 351 -2.66 -23.28 12.23
CA ASP A 351 -1.92 -22.61 13.29
C ASP A 351 -0.46 -23.12 13.43
N SER A 352 -0.06 -24.06 12.56
CA SER A 352 1.29 -24.61 12.45
C SER A 352 1.76 -25.33 13.72
N ASP A 353 0.82 -25.86 14.50
CA ASP A 353 1.12 -26.61 15.72
C ASP A 353 1.45 -28.10 15.47
N ASN A 354 1.38 -28.55 14.21
CA ASN A 354 1.56 -29.92 13.71
C ASN A 354 0.39 -30.87 13.99
N ASP A 355 -0.80 -30.35 14.22
CA ASP A 355 -2.02 -31.16 14.14
C ASP A 355 -3.17 -30.48 13.39
N VAL A 356 -4.32 -31.17 13.40
CA VAL A 356 -5.56 -30.70 12.76
C VAL A 356 -6.64 -31.02 13.76
N ASP A 357 -7.11 -29.99 14.45
CA ASP A 357 -8.02 -30.08 15.57
C ASP A 357 -9.23 -29.14 15.41
N GLY A 358 -9.94 -28.89 16.52
CA GLY A 358 -11.12 -28.04 16.53
C GLY A 358 -10.90 -26.61 16.03
N VAL A 359 -9.67 -26.10 16.07
CA VAL A 359 -9.29 -24.77 15.57
C VAL A 359 -9.41 -24.72 14.04
N GLU A 360 -8.80 -25.68 13.34
CA GLU A 360 -8.84 -25.79 11.87
C GLU A 360 -10.27 -26.05 11.39
N LEU A 361 -11.02 -26.84 12.15
CA LEU A 361 -12.39 -27.20 11.81
C LEU A 361 -13.39 -26.05 12.05
N ASP A 362 -13.19 -25.20 13.06
CA ASP A 362 -13.99 -23.98 13.26
C ASP A 362 -13.71 -22.97 12.13
N ALA A 363 -12.43 -22.79 11.78
CA ALA A 363 -12.03 -21.96 10.64
C ALA A 363 -12.63 -22.48 9.31
N PHE A 364 -12.62 -23.81 9.09
CA PHE A 364 -13.27 -24.42 7.92
C PHE A 364 -14.77 -24.18 7.92
N GLY A 365 -15.43 -24.30 9.07
CA GLY A 365 -16.86 -24.04 9.23
C GLY A 365 -17.27 -22.62 8.83
N MET A 366 -16.43 -21.62 9.10
CA MET A 366 -16.67 -20.21 8.70
C MET A 366 -16.53 -19.99 7.19
N ALA A 367 -15.70 -20.79 6.53
CA ALA A 367 -15.43 -20.71 5.11
C ALA A 367 -16.29 -21.67 4.27
N TYR A 368 -17.03 -22.59 4.89
CA TYR A 368 -17.85 -23.58 4.20
C TYR A 368 -18.91 -22.92 3.29
N LEU A 369 -18.99 -23.38 2.04
CA LEU A 369 -19.80 -22.87 0.94
C LEU A 369 -19.39 -21.49 0.38
N LYS A 370 -18.31 -20.89 0.89
CA LYS A 370 -17.75 -19.66 0.31
C LYS A 370 -17.11 -19.94 -1.04
N ARG A 371 -17.13 -18.91 -1.88
CA ARG A 371 -16.54 -18.93 -3.23
C ARG A 371 -15.36 -17.97 -3.29
N ALA A 372 -14.43 -18.23 -4.21
CA ALA A 372 -13.35 -17.29 -4.49
C ALA A 372 -13.92 -15.88 -4.77
N GLY A 373 -13.40 -14.86 -4.06
CA GLY A 373 -13.88 -13.47 -4.10
C GLY A 373 -15.01 -13.14 -3.11
N GLU A 374 -15.47 -14.09 -2.29
CA GLU A 374 -16.38 -13.79 -1.19
C GLU A 374 -15.60 -13.64 0.13
N HIS A 375 -15.88 -12.57 0.88
CA HIS A 375 -15.32 -12.38 2.22
C HIS A 375 -15.49 -13.64 3.09
N GLY A 376 -14.36 -14.14 3.62
CA GLY A 376 -14.25 -15.36 4.41
C GLY A 376 -13.97 -16.64 3.61
N TYR A 377 -13.80 -16.55 2.29
CA TYR A 377 -13.21 -17.64 1.50
C TYR A 377 -11.74 -17.83 1.89
N ARG A 378 -11.32 -19.08 2.11
CA ARG A 378 -9.91 -19.41 2.34
C ARG A 378 -9.47 -20.48 1.35
N ARG A 379 -8.58 -20.13 0.43
CA ARG A 379 -8.14 -21.01 -0.67
C ARG A 379 -7.57 -22.35 -0.18
N ARG A 380 -6.93 -22.38 0.98
CA ARG A 380 -6.41 -23.63 1.57
C ARG A 380 -7.48 -24.67 1.87
N PHE A 381 -8.69 -24.20 2.17
CA PHE A 381 -9.85 -25.06 2.38
C PHE A 381 -10.50 -25.49 1.07
N ASP A 382 -10.12 -24.93 -0.09
CA ASP A 382 -10.49 -25.42 -1.42
C ASP A 382 -9.40 -26.37 -1.92
N VAL A 383 -9.40 -27.59 -1.38
CA VAL A 383 -8.35 -28.59 -1.61
C VAL A 383 -8.37 -29.08 -3.06
N ASP A 384 -9.57 -29.20 -3.64
CA ASP A 384 -9.73 -29.63 -5.04
C ASP A 384 -9.59 -28.48 -6.07
N LYS A 385 -9.47 -27.25 -5.59
CA LYS A 385 -9.24 -26.02 -6.35
C LYS A 385 -10.37 -25.71 -7.33
N ASN A 386 -11.60 -25.96 -6.92
CA ASN A 386 -12.79 -25.71 -7.74
C ASN A 386 -13.42 -24.31 -7.52
N ASN A 387 -12.78 -23.47 -6.70
CA ASN A 387 -13.18 -22.14 -6.24
C ASN A 387 -14.42 -22.12 -5.33
N VAL A 388 -14.77 -23.25 -4.72
CA VAL A 388 -15.88 -23.38 -3.78
C VAL A 388 -15.47 -24.34 -2.67
N ILE A 389 -15.53 -23.89 -1.42
CA ILE A 389 -15.27 -24.76 -0.27
C ILE A 389 -16.52 -25.60 -0.02
N ASP A 390 -16.46 -26.91 -0.28
CA ASP A 390 -17.63 -27.77 -0.25
C ASP A 390 -17.42 -29.09 0.52
N GLN A 391 -18.38 -30.01 0.36
CA GLN A 391 -18.39 -31.29 1.05
C GLN A 391 -17.16 -32.14 0.70
N PHE A 392 -16.60 -32.00 -0.51
CA PHE A 392 -15.40 -32.69 -0.92
C PHE A 392 -14.20 -32.22 -0.11
N ASP A 393 -14.06 -30.91 0.09
CA ASP A 393 -12.96 -30.37 0.90
C ASP A 393 -13.07 -30.75 2.36
N LEU A 394 -14.29 -30.73 2.90
CA LEU A 394 -14.57 -31.19 4.26
C LEU A 394 -14.18 -32.67 4.42
N SER A 395 -14.44 -33.49 3.41
CA SER A 395 -14.05 -34.91 3.44
C SER A 395 -12.54 -35.09 3.51
N ILE A 396 -11.75 -34.20 2.91
CA ILE A 396 -10.29 -34.25 3.03
C ILE A 396 -9.85 -33.79 4.43
N LEU A 397 -10.48 -32.76 4.99
CA LEU A 397 -10.23 -32.32 6.38
C LEU A 397 -10.42 -33.47 7.36
N THR A 398 -11.53 -34.21 7.23
CA THR A 398 -11.85 -35.34 8.11
C THR A 398 -10.79 -36.44 8.12
N THR A 399 -10.03 -36.59 7.02
CA THR A 399 -8.96 -37.61 6.95
C THR A 399 -7.68 -37.22 7.66
N GLN A 400 -7.52 -35.93 8.00
CA GLN A 400 -6.34 -35.38 8.67
C GLN A 400 -6.63 -35.02 10.13
N PHE A 401 -7.92 -34.89 10.48
CA PHE A 401 -8.43 -34.56 11.81
C PHE A 401 -8.05 -35.62 12.86
N GLY A 402 -7.47 -35.19 13.99
CA GLY A 402 -7.15 -36.08 15.12
C GLY A 402 -5.83 -36.87 14.99
N LEU A 403 -4.92 -36.47 14.11
CA LEU A 403 -3.61 -37.14 13.94
C LEU A 403 -2.55 -36.72 14.98
N SER A 404 -2.91 -35.89 15.97
CA SER A 404 -2.09 -35.54 17.12
C SER A 404 -2.06 -36.64 18.20
N LEU A 405 -0.87 -36.87 18.76
CA LEU A 405 -0.66 -37.72 19.93
C LEU A 405 -1.10 -36.99 21.22
N GLY A 406 -2.41 -36.96 21.53
CA GLY A 406 -2.84 -37.13 22.92
C GLY A 406 -3.70 -36.08 23.64
N GLU A 407 -4.57 -35.31 22.98
CA GLU A 407 -5.58 -34.52 23.72
C GLU A 407 -7.00 -35.11 23.62
N THR A 408 -7.41 -35.83 24.68
CA THR A 408 -8.81 -36.22 24.93
C THR A 408 -9.56 -35.07 25.59
N ARG A 409 -10.48 -34.41 24.87
CA ARG A 409 -11.54 -33.59 25.48
C ARG A 409 -12.91 -34.14 25.11
N TYR A 410 -13.47 -34.89 26.07
CA TYR A 410 -14.67 -35.69 25.91
C TYR A 410 -15.96 -34.87 26.14
N MET A 411 -16.80 -34.75 25.11
CA MET A 411 -18.20 -34.35 25.25
C MET A 411 -19.11 -35.43 24.62
N SER A 412 -19.88 -36.13 25.45
CA SER A 412 -20.68 -37.32 25.07
C SER A 412 -21.82 -37.09 24.05
N ILE A 413 -21.94 -35.89 23.50
CA ILE A 413 -22.92 -35.56 22.46
C ILE A 413 -22.29 -35.53 21.06
N ALA A 414 -20.96 -35.54 20.98
CA ALA A 414 -20.18 -35.51 19.73
C ALA A 414 -19.54 -36.85 19.37
N ASP A 415 -19.57 -37.82 20.30
CA ASP A 415 -19.20 -39.24 20.12
C ASP A 415 -20.36 -39.96 19.42
N LEU A 416 -20.41 -39.85 18.10
CA LEU A 416 -21.48 -40.35 17.22
C LEU A 416 -21.33 -41.84 16.95
N ASP A 417 -20.10 -42.37 16.92
CA ASP A 417 -19.85 -43.78 16.71
C ASP A 417 -19.80 -44.63 18.00
N GLN A 418 -19.83 -43.96 19.16
CA GLN A 418 -19.91 -44.53 20.53
C GLN A 418 -18.67 -45.32 20.94
N ASP A 419 -17.49 -44.98 20.42
CA ASP A 419 -16.24 -45.65 20.75
C ASP A 419 -15.54 -45.07 22.00
N GLY A 420 -15.98 -43.90 22.47
CA GLY A 420 -15.50 -43.27 23.70
C GLY A 420 -14.44 -42.19 23.50
N ASP A 421 -14.13 -41.84 22.26
CA ASP A 421 -13.40 -40.66 21.84
C ASP A 421 -14.30 -39.74 21.00
N VAL A 422 -13.76 -38.60 20.61
CA VAL A 422 -14.38 -37.71 19.63
C VAL A 422 -13.30 -37.43 18.60
N ASP A 423 -13.38 -38.04 17.43
CA ASP A 423 -12.31 -38.02 16.43
C ASP A 423 -12.82 -37.84 14.97
N GLY A 424 -11.94 -38.05 14.00
CA GLY A 424 -12.27 -37.93 12.58
C GLY A 424 -13.37 -38.89 12.10
N LEU A 425 -13.60 -40.02 12.79
CA LEU A 425 -14.66 -40.99 12.48
C LEU A 425 -16.04 -40.43 12.84
N ASP A 426 -16.15 -39.68 13.93
CA ASP A 426 -17.39 -38.96 14.29
C ASP A 426 -17.70 -37.88 13.27
N LEU A 427 -16.69 -37.11 12.86
CA LEU A 427 -16.85 -36.08 11.84
C LEU A 427 -17.19 -36.70 10.47
N GLU A 428 -16.61 -37.85 10.12
CA GLU A 428 -16.97 -38.60 8.91
C GLU A 428 -18.45 -39.02 8.93
N LEU A 429 -19.01 -39.39 10.09
CA LEU A 429 -20.44 -39.69 10.20
C LEU A 429 -21.29 -38.46 9.89
N VAL A 430 -20.90 -37.27 10.38
CA VAL A 430 -21.59 -36.01 10.06
C VAL A 430 -21.57 -35.75 8.55
N THR A 431 -20.42 -35.90 7.89
CA THR A 431 -20.33 -35.67 6.43
C THR A 431 -21.26 -36.57 5.60
N LYS A 432 -21.62 -37.76 6.09
CA LYS A 432 -22.50 -38.72 5.40
C LYS A 432 -23.98 -38.39 5.52
N CYS A 433 -24.38 -37.64 6.54
CA CYS A 433 -25.77 -37.31 6.84
C CYS A 433 -26.08 -35.82 6.63
N MET A 434 -25.09 -34.96 6.35
CA MET A 434 -25.32 -33.55 6.00
C MET A 434 -26.32 -33.39 4.84
N GLY A 435 -27.32 -32.54 5.04
CA GLY A 435 -28.39 -32.26 4.07
C GLY A 435 -29.52 -33.29 4.04
N THR A 436 -29.48 -34.33 4.88
CA THR A 436 -30.53 -35.34 4.97
C THR A 436 -31.67 -34.93 5.90
N ARG A 437 -32.87 -35.49 5.67
CA ARG A 437 -34.07 -35.25 6.50
C ARG A 437 -34.59 -36.53 7.13
N ALA A 438 -35.29 -36.38 8.24
CA ALA A 438 -35.95 -37.50 8.91
C ALA A 438 -36.85 -38.29 7.94
N GLY A 439 -36.43 -39.51 7.62
CA GLY A 439 -37.07 -40.39 6.64
C GLY A 439 -36.23 -40.71 5.40
N ASP A 440 -35.12 -40.00 5.18
CA ASP A 440 -34.17 -40.32 4.13
C ASP A 440 -33.32 -41.57 4.49
N PRO A 441 -32.92 -42.40 3.52
CA PRO A 441 -32.14 -43.62 3.78
C PRO A 441 -30.75 -43.36 4.39
N GLN A 442 -30.24 -42.13 4.24
CA GLN A 442 -28.94 -41.68 4.73
C GLN A 442 -29.07 -40.82 5.99
N PHE A 443 -30.29 -40.59 6.48
CA PHE A 443 -30.53 -39.84 7.71
C PHE A 443 -30.13 -40.69 8.91
N LEU A 444 -29.23 -40.14 9.72
CA LEU A 444 -28.83 -40.69 11.01
C LEU A 444 -29.39 -39.76 12.10
N PRO A 445 -30.30 -40.24 12.97
CA PRO A 445 -30.85 -39.45 14.07
C PRO A 445 -29.77 -38.84 14.98
N GLU A 446 -28.62 -39.48 15.07
CA GLU A 446 -27.48 -39.04 15.87
C GLU A 446 -26.83 -37.76 15.28
N CYS A 447 -26.95 -37.53 13.97
CA CYS A 447 -26.46 -36.31 13.32
C CYS A 447 -27.37 -35.08 13.49
N ASP A 448 -28.63 -35.27 13.86
CA ASP A 448 -29.62 -34.19 14.06
C ASP A 448 -29.51 -33.67 15.50
N VAL A 449 -28.41 -32.97 15.79
CA VAL A 449 -28.07 -32.48 17.13
C VAL A 449 -29.10 -31.43 17.60
N THR A 450 -29.68 -30.66 16.68
CA THR A 450 -30.74 -29.68 16.97
C THR A 450 -32.11 -30.33 17.19
N HIS A 451 -32.25 -31.61 16.83
CA HIS A 451 -33.48 -32.41 16.91
C HIS A 451 -34.66 -31.80 16.14
N ASP A 452 -34.38 -31.16 15.00
CA ASP A 452 -35.39 -30.48 14.18
C ASP A 452 -35.81 -31.28 12.93
N GLY A 453 -35.21 -32.46 12.73
CA GLY A 453 -35.51 -33.39 11.65
C GLY A 453 -34.80 -33.10 10.34
N LEU A 454 -33.84 -32.16 10.34
CA LEU A 454 -32.98 -31.81 9.21
C LEU A 454 -31.54 -31.72 9.72
N VAL A 455 -30.61 -32.38 9.05
CA VAL A 455 -29.17 -32.22 9.35
C VAL A 455 -28.63 -31.09 8.48
N ASP A 456 -28.38 -29.93 9.08
CA ASP A 456 -27.85 -28.75 8.37
C ASP A 456 -26.70 -28.06 9.11
N SER A 457 -26.33 -26.86 8.64
CA SER A 457 -25.22 -26.08 9.21
C SER A 457 -25.41 -25.71 10.69
N ARG A 458 -26.64 -25.76 11.21
CA ARG A 458 -26.93 -25.54 12.63
C ARG A 458 -26.57 -26.76 13.47
N ASP A 459 -26.81 -27.96 12.97
CA ASP A 459 -26.37 -29.21 13.60
C ASP A 459 -24.86 -29.30 13.55
N LEU A 460 -24.26 -28.99 12.40
CA LEU A 460 -22.81 -28.90 12.28
C LEU A 460 -22.25 -27.87 13.28
N SER A 461 -22.78 -26.64 13.33
CA SER A 461 -22.29 -25.62 14.30
C SER A 461 -22.46 -26.05 15.76
N LEU A 462 -23.53 -26.77 16.13
CA LEU A 462 -23.70 -27.28 17.48
C LEU A 462 -22.75 -28.44 17.80
N PHE A 463 -22.56 -29.33 16.82
CA PHE A 463 -21.59 -30.42 16.85
C PHE A 463 -20.20 -29.83 17.05
N LEU A 464 -19.79 -28.88 16.22
CA LEU A 464 -18.51 -28.16 16.27
C LEU A 464 -18.25 -27.45 17.60
N LYS A 465 -19.27 -26.86 18.24
CA LYS A 465 -19.13 -26.27 19.59
C LYS A 465 -18.78 -27.29 20.68
N ALA A 466 -19.04 -28.57 20.44
CA ALA A 466 -18.61 -29.65 21.32
C ALA A 466 -17.17 -30.13 21.03
N PHE A 467 -16.58 -29.77 19.88
CA PHE A 467 -15.16 -29.99 19.55
C PHE A 467 -14.26 -28.89 20.14
N GLY A 468 -14.68 -27.61 20.09
CA GLY A 468 -13.85 -26.44 20.44
C GLY A 468 -14.05 -25.81 21.84
N GLY A 469 -14.48 -26.56 22.86
CA GLY A 469 -14.88 -25.98 24.15
C GLY A 469 -13.74 -25.48 25.07
N GLY A 470 -13.21 -24.28 24.80
CA GLY A 470 -12.44 -23.45 25.74
C GLY A 470 -13.04 -22.05 25.85
N LEU A 471 -13.47 -21.66 27.06
CA LEU A 471 -13.77 -20.27 27.45
C LEU A 471 -12.51 -19.41 27.49
#